data_AF-A0AAN5VQJ6-F1
#
_entry.id   AF-A0AAN5VQJ6-F1
#
_cell.length_a   1.000
_cell.length_b   1.000
_cell.length_c   1.000
_cell.angle_alpha   90.00
_cell.angle_beta   90.00
_cell.angle_gamma   90.00
#
_symmetry.space_group_name_H-M   'P 1'
#
loop_
_entity.id
_entity.type
_entity.pdbx_description
1 polymer ?
#
loop_
_entity_poly.entity_id
_entity_poly.type
_entity_poly.pdbx_seq_one_letter_code
_entity_poly.pdbx_strand_id
1 'polypeptide(L)'
;MTQYEFDLAMVKEDGVYIMNVQKQSYEMCIEAVRNNKEAILYIRWDELNLTKEQKNNIYLEVIEDKRQASEYINELTGELYFNAVKQDGGVLLLVYIMNVQKQNYEMCLEAVKNSKEAILYIRWDELNLTKEQKNNIYLEAVRNDGLSLEYIEEQTEEICIEAIRQANQAILFVKNMTKNIYLESIA
;
A
#
# COMPACT_ATOMS: atom_id res chain seq x y z
N MET A 1 -36.16 6.83 -5.24
CA MET A 1 -34.78 6.46 -4.87
C MET A 1 -33.88 7.61 -5.29
N THR A 2 -33.21 8.26 -4.34
CA THR A 2 -32.22 9.30 -4.63
C THR A 2 -30.94 8.67 -5.15
N GLN A 3 -30.05 9.46 -5.79
CA GLN A 3 -28.73 8.96 -6.21
C GLN A 3 -27.94 8.42 -5.01
N TYR A 4 -28.05 9.06 -3.85
CA TYR A 4 -27.45 8.59 -2.61
C TYR A 4 -27.96 7.20 -2.21
N GLU A 5 -29.27 7.00 -2.21
CA GLU A 5 -29.89 5.72 -1.85
C GLU A 5 -29.50 4.61 -2.84
N PHE A 6 -29.42 4.93 -4.13
CA PHE A 6 -28.96 4.00 -5.15
C PHE A 6 -27.50 3.61 -4.96
N ASP A 7 -26.61 4.59 -4.83
CA ASP A 7 -25.18 4.35 -4.65
C ASP A 7 -24.89 3.56 -3.36
N LEU A 8 -25.60 3.88 -2.27
CA LEU A 8 -25.48 3.15 -1.01
C LEU A 8 -25.97 1.70 -1.13
N ALA A 9 -27.04 1.46 -1.89
CA ALA A 9 -27.53 0.10 -2.14
C ALA A 9 -26.50 -0.70 -2.96
N MET A 10 -25.95 -0.12 -4.03
CA MET A 10 -24.93 -0.77 -4.85
C MET A 10 -23.66 -1.08 -4.05
N VAL A 11 -23.19 -0.15 -3.22
CA VAL A 11 -22.03 -0.36 -2.34
C VAL A 11 -22.25 -1.51 -1.34
N LYS A 12 -23.48 -1.67 -0.83
CA LYS A 12 -23.81 -2.77 0.09
C LYS A 12 -23.83 -4.13 -0.61
N GLU A 13 -24.14 -4.16 -1.90
CA GLU A 13 -24.10 -5.37 -2.72
C GLU A 13 -22.68 -5.71 -3.17
N ASP A 14 -21.91 -4.71 -3.62
CA ASP A 14 -20.52 -4.83 -4.05
C ASP A 14 -19.70 -3.65 -3.50
N GLY A 15 -18.86 -3.90 -2.49
CA GLY A 15 -18.03 -2.87 -1.88
C GLY A 15 -17.12 -2.13 -2.87
N VAL A 16 -16.63 -2.78 -3.93
CA VAL A 16 -15.74 -2.15 -4.93
C VAL A 16 -16.47 -1.08 -5.74
N TYR A 17 -17.81 -1.15 -5.83
CA TYR A 17 -18.63 -0.14 -6.50
C TYR A 17 -18.36 1.29 -5.98
N ILE A 18 -17.84 1.45 -4.75
CA ILE A 18 -17.47 2.76 -4.21
C ILE A 18 -16.51 3.57 -5.12
N MET A 19 -15.74 2.90 -5.98
CA MET A 19 -14.89 3.55 -6.98
C MET A 19 -15.70 4.40 -7.99
N ASN A 20 -16.94 4.00 -8.26
CA ASN A 20 -17.83 4.66 -9.23
C ASN A 20 -18.72 5.75 -8.59
N VAL A 21 -18.79 5.80 -7.26
CA VAL A 21 -19.59 6.77 -6.52
C VAL A 21 -18.96 8.15 -6.65
N GLN A 22 -19.70 9.13 -7.17
CA GLN A 22 -19.18 10.49 -7.39
C GLN A 22 -18.96 11.26 -6.09
N LYS A 23 -19.84 11.09 -5.10
CA LYS A 23 -19.73 11.76 -3.79
C LYS A 23 -19.79 10.71 -2.69
N GLN A 24 -18.62 10.27 -2.25
CA GLN A 24 -18.51 9.30 -1.17
C GLN A 24 -18.94 9.92 0.16
N SER A 25 -19.54 9.11 1.02
CA SER A 25 -19.91 9.48 2.40
C SER A 25 -19.26 8.52 3.38
N TYR A 26 -19.22 8.90 4.67
CA TYR A 26 -18.77 8.00 5.73
C TYR A 26 -19.52 6.65 5.70
N GLU A 27 -20.84 6.70 5.55
CA GLU A 27 -21.69 5.51 5.54
C GLU A 27 -21.36 4.59 4.36
N MET A 28 -21.21 5.16 3.16
CA MET A 28 -20.80 4.38 1.99
C MET A 28 -19.43 3.73 2.20
N CYS A 29 -18.46 4.50 2.71
CA CYS A 29 -17.10 4.00 2.93
C CYS A 29 -17.05 2.82 3.90
N ILE A 30 -17.72 2.94 5.06
CA ILE A 30 -17.68 1.88 6.06
C ILE A 30 -18.46 0.63 5.61
N GLU A 31 -19.60 0.82 4.92
CA GLU A 31 -20.38 -0.31 4.39
C GLU A 31 -19.64 -1.02 3.25
N ALA A 32 -18.97 -0.26 2.38
CA ALA A 32 -18.13 -0.81 1.32
C ALA A 32 -17.04 -1.73 1.89
N VAL A 33 -16.31 -1.23 2.89
CA VAL A 33 -15.20 -1.96 3.52
C VAL A 33 -15.68 -3.17 4.31
N ARG A 34 -16.83 -3.09 4.99
CA ARG A 34 -17.45 -4.23 5.68
C ARG A 34 -17.83 -5.35 4.73
N ASN A 35 -18.33 -5.01 3.55
CA ASN A 35 -18.71 -5.98 2.52
C ASN A 35 -17.46 -6.55 1.82
N ASN A 36 -16.53 -5.69 1.42
CA ASN A 36 -15.28 -6.05 0.79
C ASN A 36 -14.14 -5.15 1.30
N LYS A 37 -13.18 -5.75 2.00
CA LYS A 37 -12.03 -5.04 2.58
C LYS A 37 -11.19 -4.30 1.55
N GLU A 38 -11.10 -4.80 0.32
CA GLU A 38 -10.35 -4.15 -0.77
C GLU A 38 -10.99 -2.82 -1.21
N ALA A 39 -12.28 -2.60 -0.88
CA ALA A 39 -12.97 -1.35 -1.19
C ALA A 39 -12.27 -0.12 -0.60
N ILE A 40 -11.48 -0.31 0.45
CA ILE A 40 -10.70 0.75 1.10
C ILE A 40 -9.73 1.45 0.14
N LEU A 41 -9.25 0.75 -0.89
CA LEU A 41 -8.33 1.28 -1.91
C LEU A 41 -8.98 2.33 -2.81
N TYR A 42 -10.31 2.33 -2.90
CA TYR A 42 -11.08 3.21 -3.75
C TYR A 42 -11.71 4.39 -3.00
N ILE A 43 -11.41 4.53 -1.70
CA ILE A 43 -11.85 5.66 -0.88
C ILE A 43 -11.01 6.90 -1.21
N ARG A 44 -11.68 7.99 -1.59
CA ARG A 44 -11.06 9.29 -1.86
C ARG A 44 -10.98 10.11 -0.56
N TRP A 45 -10.01 9.74 0.28
CA TRP A 45 -9.83 10.28 1.63
C TRP A 45 -9.71 11.80 1.71
N ASP A 46 -9.13 12.44 0.68
CA ASP A 46 -8.95 13.89 0.61
C ASP A 46 -10.24 14.66 0.27
N GLU A 47 -11.21 13.99 -0.36
CA GLU A 47 -12.52 14.56 -0.66
C GLU A 47 -13.50 14.43 0.50
N LEU A 48 -13.15 13.62 1.50
CA LEU A 48 -13.99 13.25 2.62
C LEU A 48 -13.68 14.08 3.86
N ASN A 49 -14.67 14.86 4.32
CA ASN A 49 -14.58 15.60 5.58
C ASN A 49 -14.88 14.71 6.79
N LEU A 50 -14.05 13.69 7.04
CA LEU A 50 -14.21 12.74 8.15
C LEU A 50 -13.42 13.18 9.38
N THR A 51 -13.99 12.91 10.56
CA THR A 51 -13.24 13.00 11.81
C THR A 51 -12.17 11.90 11.89
N LYS A 52 -11.16 12.09 12.74
CA LYS A 52 -10.14 11.06 13.01
C LYS A 52 -10.76 9.73 13.45
N GLU A 53 -11.80 9.80 14.28
CA GLU A 53 -12.55 8.63 14.76
C GLU A 53 -13.24 7.90 13.61
N GLN A 54 -13.89 8.62 12.69
CA GLN A 54 -14.53 8.01 11.52
C GLN A 54 -13.52 7.32 10.60
N LYS A 55 -12.37 7.94 10.35
CA LYS A 55 -11.29 7.32 9.56
C LYS A 55 -10.81 6.03 10.24
N ASN A 56 -10.54 6.11 11.54
CA ASN A 56 -10.13 4.95 12.34
C ASN A 56 -11.17 3.82 12.24
N ASN A 57 -12.46 4.11 12.39
CA ASN A 57 -13.50 3.09 12.30
C ASN A 57 -13.50 2.37 10.94
N ILE A 58 -13.28 3.08 9.84
CA ILE A 58 -13.15 2.44 8.52
C ILE A 58 -11.90 1.55 8.47
N TYR A 59 -10.77 2.04 8.95
CA TYR A 59 -9.53 1.25 9.05
C TYR A 59 -9.63 0.03 9.95
N LEU A 60 -10.54 0.02 10.93
CA LEU A 60 -10.73 -1.14 11.81
C LEU A 60 -11.55 -2.25 11.15
N GLU A 61 -12.43 -1.95 10.19
CA GLU A 61 -13.27 -2.97 9.54
C GLU A 61 -12.47 -3.90 8.61
N VAL A 62 -11.27 -3.50 8.20
CA VAL A 62 -10.36 -4.36 7.43
C VAL A 62 -9.52 -5.32 8.30
N ILE A 63 -9.45 -5.09 9.62
CA ILE A 63 -8.67 -5.94 10.55
C ILE A 63 -9.48 -7.19 10.92
N GLU A 64 -8.88 -8.38 10.83
CA GLU A 64 -9.54 -9.66 11.15
C GLU A 64 -9.72 -9.89 12.64
N ASP A 65 -8.68 -9.66 13.45
CA ASP A 65 -8.77 -9.78 14.90
C ASP A 65 -9.21 -8.47 15.59
N LYS A 66 -10.53 -8.36 15.82
CA LYS A 66 -11.14 -7.22 16.52
C LYS A 66 -10.76 -7.10 18.01
N ARG A 67 -10.11 -8.11 18.63
CA ARG A 67 -9.63 -8.00 20.03
C ARG A 67 -8.33 -7.21 20.10
N GLN A 68 -7.43 -7.46 19.16
CA GLN A 68 -6.23 -6.64 18.97
C GLN A 68 -6.61 -5.18 18.65
N ALA A 69 -7.65 -4.98 17.83
CA ALA A 69 -8.19 -3.66 17.48
C ALA A 69 -8.45 -2.71 18.66
N SER A 70 -8.95 -3.23 19.80
CA SER A 70 -9.32 -2.43 20.97
C SER A 70 -8.15 -1.86 21.78
N GLU A 71 -6.97 -2.48 21.70
CA GLU A 71 -5.74 -1.97 22.33
C GLU A 71 -5.10 -0.82 21.49
N TYR A 72 -5.45 -0.71 20.21
CA TYR A 72 -4.89 0.27 19.26
C TYR A 72 -5.56 1.66 19.30
N ILE A 73 -6.71 1.80 19.97
CA ILE A 73 -7.54 3.01 19.96
C ILE A 73 -7.10 4.04 21.03
N ASN A 74 -6.39 3.60 22.07
CA ASN A 74 -6.22 4.44 23.27
C ASN A 74 -4.99 5.35 23.34
N GLU A 75 -4.01 5.30 22.43
CA GLU A 75 -2.99 6.35 22.41
C GLU A 75 -2.21 6.43 21.10
N LEU A 76 -1.76 7.66 20.81
CA LEU A 76 -0.86 8.04 19.72
C LEU A 76 0.25 7.00 19.51
N THR A 77 0.38 6.49 18.29
CA THR A 77 1.61 6.56 17.47
C THR A 77 1.41 5.67 16.25
N GLY A 78 1.92 6.10 15.10
CA GLY A 78 1.89 5.32 13.87
C GLY A 78 2.62 3.96 13.91
N GLU A 79 3.14 3.58 15.07
CA GLU A 79 4.01 2.42 15.32
C GLU A 79 3.20 1.20 15.77
N LEU A 80 2.13 1.39 16.56
CA LEU A 80 1.23 0.30 16.97
C LEU A 80 0.32 -0.17 15.83
N TYR A 81 -0.18 0.76 15.00
CA TYR A 81 -0.94 0.43 13.79
C TYR A 81 -0.09 -0.35 12.78
N PHE A 82 1.17 0.06 12.59
CA PHE A 82 2.14 -0.66 11.77
C PHE A 82 2.33 -2.12 12.22
N ASN A 83 2.47 -2.37 13.53
CA ASN A 83 2.64 -3.71 14.08
C ASN A 83 1.39 -4.60 13.95
N ALA A 84 0.19 -4.02 14.04
CA ALA A 84 -1.07 -4.73 13.83
C ALA A 84 -1.27 -5.13 12.36
N VAL A 85 -0.97 -4.21 11.46
CA VAL A 85 -1.11 -4.37 10.02
C VAL A 85 -0.13 -5.41 9.45
N LYS A 86 1.05 -5.54 10.07
CA LYS A 86 2.04 -6.56 9.74
C LYS A 86 1.54 -8.00 9.91
N GLN A 87 0.58 -8.27 10.80
CA GLN A 87 0.13 -9.63 11.08
C GLN A 87 -0.98 -10.14 10.15
N ASP A 88 -1.80 -9.27 9.55
CA ASP A 88 -3.05 -9.70 8.90
C ASP A 88 -3.47 -8.94 7.62
N GLY A 89 -2.67 -8.02 7.03
CA GLY A 89 -3.14 -7.39 5.79
C GLY A 89 -2.15 -6.54 5.01
N GLY A 90 -1.65 -7.07 3.88
CA GLY A 90 -0.91 -6.30 2.88
C GLY A 90 -1.69 -5.08 2.36
N VAL A 91 -3.02 -5.21 2.19
CA VAL A 91 -3.93 -4.11 1.80
C VAL A 91 -3.95 -2.97 2.83
N LEU A 92 -3.92 -3.31 4.10
CA LEU A 92 -3.90 -2.34 5.19
C LEU A 92 -2.58 -1.56 5.23
N LEU A 93 -1.47 -2.22 4.95
CA LEU A 93 -0.15 -1.60 4.95
C LEU A 93 0.01 -0.62 3.79
N LEU A 94 -0.55 -0.97 2.64
CA LEU A 94 -0.74 -0.09 1.48
C LEU A 94 -1.52 1.18 1.83
N VAL A 95 -2.70 1.02 2.42
CA VAL A 95 -3.54 2.17 2.76
C VAL A 95 -2.88 3.03 3.83
N TYR A 96 -2.17 2.40 4.76
CA TYR A 96 -1.44 3.11 5.79
C TYR A 96 -0.32 3.97 5.24
N ILE A 97 0.52 3.39 4.37
CA ILE A 97 1.62 4.12 3.75
C ILE A 97 1.11 5.29 2.90
N MET A 98 -0.04 5.11 2.24
CA MET A 98 -0.72 6.17 1.48
C MET A 98 -1.17 7.35 2.36
N ASN A 99 -1.77 7.07 3.53
CA ASN A 99 -2.51 8.08 4.31
C ASN A 99 -1.78 8.63 5.54
N VAL A 100 -0.68 8.00 5.98
CA VAL A 100 0.09 8.49 7.13
C VAL A 100 0.65 9.88 6.83
N GLN A 101 0.72 10.77 7.83
CA GLN A 101 1.32 12.10 7.64
C GLN A 101 2.83 12.02 7.38
N LYS A 102 3.53 11.10 8.05
CA LYS A 102 4.98 10.92 7.92
C LYS A 102 5.33 9.44 7.87
N GLN A 103 5.96 9.03 6.79
CA GLN A 103 6.46 7.66 6.63
C GLN A 103 7.79 7.50 7.39
N ASN A 104 8.17 6.25 7.68
CA ASN A 104 9.49 5.91 8.20
C ASN A 104 10.05 4.67 7.49
N TYR A 105 11.31 4.34 7.78
CA TYR A 105 12.02 3.22 7.16
C TYR A 105 11.30 1.87 7.32
N GLU A 106 10.96 1.51 8.57
CA GLU A 106 10.37 0.20 8.86
C GLU A 106 9.00 0.05 8.20
N MET A 107 8.20 1.13 8.22
CA MET A 107 6.92 1.22 7.52
C MET A 107 7.05 0.90 6.04
N CYS A 108 7.97 1.58 5.36
CA CYS A 108 8.19 1.38 3.93
C CYS A 108 8.70 -0.02 3.62
N LEU A 109 9.65 -0.51 4.42
CA LEU A 109 10.28 -1.82 4.21
C LEU A 109 9.26 -2.97 4.36
N GLU A 110 8.41 -2.92 5.37
CA GLU A 110 7.40 -3.96 5.56
C GLU A 110 6.28 -3.84 4.51
N ALA A 111 5.96 -2.61 4.06
CA ALA A 111 4.97 -2.40 3.01
C ALA A 111 5.40 -3.08 1.71
N VAL A 112 6.63 -2.87 1.26
CA VAL A 112 7.15 -3.50 0.04
C VAL A 112 7.30 -5.02 0.16
N LYS A 113 7.47 -5.56 1.37
CA LYS A 113 7.50 -7.01 1.61
C LYS A 113 6.13 -7.66 1.43
N ASN A 114 5.06 -6.95 1.78
CA ASN A 114 3.71 -7.52 1.84
C ASN A 114 2.81 -7.07 0.68
N SER A 115 3.20 -6.05 -0.09
CA SER A 115 2.48 -5.58 -1.27
C SER A 115 3.46 -5.15 -2.36
N LYS A 116 3.12 -5.54 -3.60
CA LYS A 116 3.89 -5.22 -4.80
C LYS A 116 3.75 -3.74 -5.18
N GLU A 117 2.56 -3.18 -4.95
CA GLU A 117 2.21 -1.80 -5.28
C GLU A 117 2.76 -0.80 -4.26
N ALA A 118 3.19 -1.25 -3.07
CA ALA A 118 3.62 -0.38 -1.98
C ALA A 118 4.74 0.59 -2.37
N ILE A 119 5.63 0.19 -3.29
CA ILE A 119 6.73 1.02 -3.78
C ILE A 119 6.25 2.34 -4.41
N LEU A 120 5.05 2.34 -5.01
CA LEU A 120 4.45 3.50 -5.68
C LEU A 120 4.02 4.60 -4.70
N TYR A 121 3.79 4.23 -3.44
CA TYR A 121 3.22 5.12 -2.43
C TYR A 121 4.27 5.64 -1.45
N ILE A 122 5.55 5.30 -1.66
CA ILE A 122 6.65 5.82 -0.84
C ILE A 122 6.95 7.27 -1.24
N ARG A 123 6.85 8.19 -0.27
CA ARG A 123 7.20 9.60 -0.42
C ARG A 123 8.69 9.79 -0.12
N TRP A 124 9.53 9.38 -1.07
CA TRP A 124 10.98 9.36 -0.94
C TRP A 124 11.60 10.71 -0.51
N ASP A 125 11.03 11.83 -0.96
CA ASP A 125 11.52 13.18 -0.66
C ASP A 125 11.22 13.62 0.79
N GLU A 126 10.24 13.01 1.45
CA GLU A 126 9.88 13.29 2.85
C GLU A 126 10.63 12.39 3.85
N LEU A 127 11.35 11.40 3.35
CA LEU A 127 12.01 10.35 4.10
C LEU A 127 13.51 10.64 4.26
N ASN A 128 13.95 10.81 5.50
CA ASN A 128 15.37 10.95 5.83
C ASN A 128 16.04 9.56 5.94
N LEU A 129 16.23 8.88 4.80
CA LEU A 129 16.85 7.56 4.72
C LEU A 129 18.32 7.65 4.29
N THR A 130 19.14 6.75 4.86
CA THR A 130 20.47 6.51 4.31
C THR A 130 20.37 5.84 2.93
N LYS A 131 21.44 5.92 2.13
CA LYS A 131 21.52 5.22 0.85
C LYS A 131 21.32 3.70 1.00
N GLU A 132 21.86 3.13 2.07
CA GLU A 132 21.72 1.71 2.41
C GLU A 132 20.25 1.34 2.70
N GLN A 133 19.55 2.17 3.46
CA GLN A 133 18.12 1.96 3.75
C GLN A 133 17.26 2.04 2.48
N LYS A 134 17.51 3.01 1.59
CA LYS A 134 16.81 3.09 0.30
C LYS A 134 17.07 1.85 -0.55
N ASN A 135 18.34 1.44 -0.68
CA ASN A 135 18.71 0.23 -1.41
C ASN A 135 18.02 -1.03 -0.85
N ASN A 136 17.90 -1.15 0.47
CA ASN A 136 17.23 -2.29 1.07
C ASN A 136 15.73 -2.34 0.72
N ILE A 137 15.05 -1.19 0.74
CA ILE A 137 13.64 -1.12 0.31
C ILE A 137 13.51 -1.50 -1.18
N TYR A 138 14.41 -1.01 -2.03
CA TYR A 138 14.41 -1.36 -3.46
C TYR A 138 14.64 -2.85 -3.70
N LEU A 139 15.60 -3.46 -2.98
CA LEU A 139 15.87 -4.90 -3.07
C LEU A 139 14.66 -5.73 -2.64
N GLU A 140 14.01 -5.37 -1.53
CA GLU A 140 12.81 -6.08 -1.09
C GLU A 140 11.64 -5.92 -2.08
N ALA A 141 11.48 -4.75 -2.70
CA ALA A 141 10.46 -4.55 -3.71
C ALA A 141 10.65 -5.45 -4.94
N VAL A 142 11.88 -5.52 -5.48
CA VAL A 142 12.16 -6.39 -6.64
C VAL A 142 12.15 -7.88 -6.28
N ARG A 143 12.43 -8.23 -5.01
CA ARG A 143 12.24 -9.59 -4.50
C ARG A 143 10.77 -9.99 -4.44
N ASN A 144 9.88 -9.08 -4.06
CA ASN A 144 8.45 -9.34 -4.04
C ASN A 144 7.86 -9.39 -5.47
N ASP A 145 8.25 -8.44 -6.32
CA ASP A 145 7.89 -8.43 -7.74
C ASP A 145 9.00 -7.82 -8.58
N GLY A 146 9.65 -8.63 -9.42
CA GLY A 146 10.74 -8.20 -10.28
C GLY A 146 10.37 -7.06 -11.23
N LEU A 147 9.08 -6.93 -11.60
CA LEU A 147 8.60 -5.82 -12.42
C LEU A 147 8.61 -4.47 -11.69
N SER A 148 8.71 -4.46 -10.36
CA SER A 148 8.85 -3.24 -9.56
C SER A 148 10.07 -2.41 -9.96
N LEU A 149 11.05 -2.99 -10.66
CA LEU A 149 12.19 -2.28 -11.22
C LEU A 149 11.77 -1.07 -12.09
N GLU A 150 10.60 -1.14 -12.73
CA GLU A 150 10.00 -0.03 -13.49
C GLU A 150 9.91 1.25 -12.66
N TYR A 151 9.58 1.13 -11.37
CA TYR A 151 9.33 2.24 -10.47
C TYR A 151 10.56 2.69 -9.67
N ILE A 152 11.72 2.04 -9.89
CA ILE A 152 12.95 2.33 -9.16
C ILE A 152 13.81 3.30 -9.95
N GLU A 153 14.01 4.50 -9.39
CA GLU A 153 14.87 5.52 -9.98
C GLU A 153 16.35 5.17 -9.89
N GLU A 154 16.82 4.87 -8.68
CA GLU A 154 18.21 4.55 -8.36
C GLU A 154 18.46 3.03 -8.49
N GLN A 155 18.84 2.58 -9.68
CA GLN A 155 19.14 1.18 -9.94
C GLN A 155 20.62 0.87 -9.73
N THR A 156 20.92 -0.12 -8.87
CA THR A 156 22.24 -0.76 -8.81
C THR A 156 22.26 -2.02 -9.66
N GLU A 157 23.45 -2.49 -10.03
CA GLU A 157 23.61 -3.78 -10.73
C GLU A 157 22.96 -4.93 -9.95
N GLU A 158 23.09 -4.93 -8.62
CA GLU A 158 22.47 -5.92 -7.74
C GLU A 158 20.94 -5.89 -7.82
N ILE A 159 20.32 -4.70 -7.76
CA ILE A 159 18.86 -4.53 -7.87
C ILE A 159 18.37 -5.04 -9.23
N CYS A 160 19.08 -4.70 -10.32
CA CYS A 160 18.71 -5.15 -11.67
C CYS A 160 18.79 -6.68 -11.82
N ILE A 161 19.88 -7.28 -11.31
CA ILE A 161 20.07 -8.73 -11.37
C ILE A 161 18.98 -9.45 -10.57
N GLU A 162 18.69 -8.99 -9.35
CA GLU A 162 17.65 -9.57 -8.51
C GLU A 162 16.27 -9.47 -9.19
N ALA A 163 15.96 -8.31 -9.77
CA ALA A 163 14.71 -8.12 -10.52
C ALA A 163 14.56 -9.09 -11.69
N ILE A 164 15.63 -9.30 -12.48
CA ILE A 164 15.63 -10.22 -13.61
C ILE A 164 15.43 -11.67 -13.15
N ARG A 165 16.07 -12.07 -12.05
CA ARG A 165 15.87 -13.40 -11.46
C ARG A 165 14.42 -13.66 -11.06
N GLN A 166 13.75 -12.63 -10.54
CA GLN A 166 12.36 -12.73 -10.13
C GLN A 166 11.40 -12.65 -11.32
N ALA A 167 11.72 -11.85 -12.33
CA ALA A 167 10.95 -11.74 -13.57
C ALA A 167 11.87 -11.37 -14.74
N ASN A 168 12.09 -12.30 -15.68
CA ASN A 168 12.95 -12.05 -16.86
C ASN A 168 12.53 -10.78 -17.65
N GLN A 169 11.24 -10.44 -17.63
CA GLN A 169 10.70 -9.23 -18.27
C GLN A 169 11.22 -7.92 -17.65
N ALA A 170 11.73 -7.95 -16.41
CA ALA A 170 12.32 -6.80 -15.75
C ALA A 170 13.52 -6.22 -16.52
N ILE A 171 14.16 -6.99 -17.40
CA ILE A 171 15.21 -6.50 -18.30
C ILE A 171 14.78 -5.26 -19.10
N LEU A 172 13.49 -5.15 -19.42
CA LEU A 172 12.92 -4.01 -20.17
C LEU A 172 13.02 -2.68 -19.40
N PHE A 173 13.17 -2.75 -18.07
CA PHE A 173 13.22 -1.59 -17.18
C PHE A 173 14.64 -1.24 -16.69
N VAL A 174 15.66 -1.99 -17.14
CA VAL A 174 17.07 -1.70 -16.80
C VAL A 174 17.52 -0.41 -17.49
N LYS A 175 17.93 0.58 -16.70
CA LYS A 175 18.39 1.89 -17.21
C LYS A 175 19.83 1.89 -17.68
N ASN A 176 20.68 1.03 -17.08
CA ASN A 176 22.09 0.92 -17.43
C ASN A 176 22.49 -0.55 -17.57
N MET A 177 22.54 -1.02 -18.81
CA MET A 177 22.88 -2.42 -19.13
C MET A 177 24.39 -2.65 -18.96
N THR A 178 24.78 -3.43 -17.95
CA THR A 178 26.16 -3.89 -17.77
C THR A 178 26.36 -5.29 -18.36
N LYS A 179 27.62 -5.71 -18.48
CA LYS A 179 27.95 -7.08 -18.92
C LYS A 179 27.35 -8.14 -17.99
N ASN A 180 27.35 -7.91 -16.67
CA ASN A 180 26.84 -8.86 -15.70
C ASN A 180 25.31 -8.99 -15.81
N ILE A 181 24.61 -7.85 -15.93
CA ILE A 181 23.14 -7.84 -16.15
C ILE A 181 22.77 -8.58 -17.44
N TYR A 182 23.50 -8.32 -18.53
CA TYR A 182 23.26 -8.99 -19.81
C TYR A 182 23.43 -10.51 -19.68
N LEU A 183 24.50 -10.96 -19.03
CA LEU A 183 24.76 -12.39 -18.83
C LEU A 183 23.68 -13.06 -17.97
N GLU A 184 23.20 -12.39 -16.92
CA GLU A 184 22.11 -12.90 -16.09
C GLU A 184 20.81 -13.02 -16.91
N SER A 185 20.51 -12.07 -17.80
CA SER A 185 19.26 -12.06 -18.56
C SER A 185 19.09 -13.17 -19.60
N ILE A 186 20.16 -13.88 -19.91
CA ILE A 186 20.19 -15.00 -20.88
C ILE A 186 20.54 -16.34 -20.22
N ALA A 187 20.68 -16.36 -18.89
CA ALA A 187 20.94 -17.57 -18.10
C ALA A 187 19.65 -18.37 -17.88
#